data_AF-F6HXM4-F1
#
_entry.id   AF-F6HXM4-F1
#
_cell.length_a   1.000
_cell.length_b   1.000
_cell.length_c   1.000
_cell.angle_alpha   90.00
_cell.angle_beta   90.00
_cell.angle_gamma   90.00
#
_symmetry.space_group_name_H-M   'P 1'
#
loop_
_entity.id
_entity.type
_entity.pdbx_description
1 polymer ?
#
loop_
_entity_poly.entity_id
_entity_poly.type
_entity_poly.pdbx_seq_one_letter_code
_entity_poly.pdbx_strand_id
1 'polypeptide(L)'
;MSYMQGQDLWEVVNGSEITQPKTEDANGILWKWKIKAGKAMFALKTTIEEDVLEHIRDAETPYEAWNTFTKLFSKKNDTRLQLLESELLSVAQRDLTIA
;
A
#
# COMPACT_ATOMS: atom_id res chain seq x y z
N MET A 1 5.26 -7.03 -4.62
CA MET A 1 4.75 -5.64 -4.72
C MET A 1 4.62 -5.12 -6.17
N SER A 2 5.14 -5.83 -7.20
CA SER A 2 5.06 -5.38 -8.61
C SER A 2 3.64 -5.29 -9.21
N TYR A 3 2.66 -6.01 -8.65
CA TYR A 3 1.28 -6.00 -9.15
C TYR A 3 0.56 -4.65 -8.91
N MET A 4 0.80 -3.99 -7.78
CA MET A 4 0.14 -2.72 -7.45
C MET A 4 0.69 -1.54 -8.25
N GLN A 5 2.00 -1.51 -8.47
CA GLN A 5 2.64 -0.51 -9.33
C GLN A 5 2.25 -0.70 -10.80
N GLY A 6 2.20 -1.95 -11.29
CA GLY A 6 1.84 -2.21 -12.69
C GLY A 6 0.37 -1.99 -13.05
N GLN A 7 -0.51 -1.73 -12.07
CA GLN A 7 -1.95 -1.51 -12.24
C GLN A 7 -2.39 -0.10 -11.81
N ASP A 8 -1.44 0.81 -11.56
CA ASP A 8 -1.68 2.16 -11.02
C ASP A 8 -2.51 2.18 -9.72
N LEU A 9 -2.49 1.07 -8.97
CA LEU A 9 -3.21 0.93 -7.71
C LEU A 9 -2.47 1.61 -6.55
N TRP A 10 -1.18 1.86 -6.72
CA TRP A 10 -0.36 2.53 -5.71
C TRP A 10 -0.83 3.97 -5.45
N GLU A 11 -1.41 4.63 -6.46
CA GLU A 11 -1.89 6.01 -6.35
C GLU A 11 -2.94 6.22 -5.26
N VAL A 12 -3.82 5.23 -5.05
CA VAL A 12 -4.87 5.27 -4.02
C VAL A 12 -4.44 4.72 -2.66
N VAL A 13 -3.24 4.12 -2.59
CA VAL A 13 -2.68 3.52 -1.38
C VAL A 13 -1.72 4.49 -0.70
N ASN A 14 -0.79 5.08 -1.45
CA ASN A 14 0.18 6.03 -0.91
C ASN A 14 0.74 6.98 -2.00
N GLY A 15 -0.04 7.27 -3.03
CA GLY A 15 0.33 8.20 -4.09
C GLY A 15 -0.55 9.44 -4.12
N SER A 16 -0.81 9.97 -5.31
CA SER A 16 -1.51 11.25 -5.49
C SER A 16 -3.03 11.18 -5.29
N GLU A 17 -3.60 9.97 -5.34
CA GLU A 17 -5.06 9.73 -5.28
C GLU A 17 -5.48 9.10 -3.94
N ILE A 18 -4.79 9.35 -2.82
CA ILE A 18 -5.11 8.71 -1.52
C ILE A 18 -6.47 9.12 -0.92
N THR A 19 -6.92 10.35 -1.19
CA THR A 19 -8.21 10.85 -0.68
C THR A 19 -9.36 10.54 -1.62
N GLN A 20 -10.47 10.06 -1.05
CA GLN A 20 -11.71 9.88 -1.78
C GLN A 20 -12.19 11.23 -2.34
N PRO A 21 -12.46 11.33 -3.66
CA PRO A 21 -13.09 12.50 -4.26
C PRO A 21 -14.46 12.77 -3.63
N LYS A 22 -14.76 14.03 -3.28
CA LYS A 22 -16.01 14.40 -2.59
C LYS A 22 -17.22 14.49 -3.50
N THR A 23 -16.99 14.65 -4.79
CA THR A 23 -18.05 14.88 -5.78
C THR A 23 -17.84 13.98 -6.97
N GLU A 24 -18.93 13.42 -7.48
CA GLU A 24 -18.93 12.74 -8.77
C GLU A 24 -18.86 13.82 -9.85
N ASP A 25 -17.73 13.84 -10.55
CA ASP A 25 -17.56 14.75 -11.67
C ASP A 25 -18.05 14.10 -12.96
N ALA A 26 -18.28 14.92 -13.99
CA ALA A 26 -18.71 14.44 -15.31
C ALA A 26 -17.71 13.44 -15.95
N ASN A 27 -16.48 13.38 -15.44
CA ASN A 27 -15.43 12.49 -15.92
C ASN A 27 -15.39 11.13 -15.19
N GLY A 28 -16.28 10.91 -14.22
CA GLY A 28 -16.39 9.67 -13.45
C GLY A 28 -15.17 9.39 -12.55
N ILE A 29 -14.49 10.44 -12.08
CA ILE A 29 -13.30 10.34 -11.22
C ILE A 29 -13.61 9.56 -9.94
N LEU A 30 -14.75 9.84 -9.29
CA LEU A 30 -15.16 9.12 -8.08
C LEU A 30 -15.36 7.61 -8.33
N TRP A 31 -16.00 7.24 -9.44
CA TRP A 31 -16.21 5.85 -9.81
C TRP A 31 -14.88 5.12 -10.10
N LYS A 32 -14.01 5.76 -10.90
CA LYS A 32 -12.67 5.23 -11.21
C LYS A 32 -11.84 5.04 -9.94
N TRP A 33 -11.88 6.02 -9.04
CA TRP A 33 -11.23 5.96 -7.75
C TRP A 33 -11.74 4.78 -6.92
N LYS A 34 -13.07 4.61 -6.80
CA LYS A 34 -13.67 3.47 -6.07
C LYS A 34 -13.24 2.12 -6.63
N ILE A 35 -13.14 1.98 -7.96
CA ILE A 35 -12.65 0.74 -8.58
C ILE A 35 -11.19 0.49 -8.23
N LYS A 36 -10.31 1.49 -8.36
CA LYS A 36 -8.90 1.36 -7.98
C LYS A 36 -8.76 1.03 -6.49
N ALA A 37 -9.50 1.74 -5.64
CA ALA A 37 -9.51 1.53 -4.20
C ALA A 37 -9.95 0.11 -3.83
N GLY A 38 -11.03 -0.39 -4.43
CA GLY A 38 -11.49 -1.76 -4.21
C GLY A 38 -10.46 -2.81 -4.63
N LYS A 39 -9.81 -2.64 -5.78
CA LYS A 39 -8.74 -3.54 -6.25
C LYS A 39 -7.51 -3.51 -5.36
N ALA A 40 -7.10 -2.31 -4.93
CA ALA A 40 -5.99 -2.13 -4.00
C ALA A 40 -6.31 -2.80 -2.65
N MET A 41 -7.50 -2.60 -2.11
CA MET A 41 -7.97 -3.21 -0.87
C MET A 41 -8.01 -4.75 -0.97
N PHE A 42 -8.49 -5.29 -2.09
CA PHE A 42 -8.49 -6.73 -2.34
C PHE A 42 -7.06 -7.28 -2.39
N ALA A 43 -6.17 -6.64 -3.16
CA ALA A 43 -4.78 -7.04 -3.24
C ALA A 43 -4.10 -7.01 -1.86
N LEU A 44 -4.33 -5.95 -1.06
CA LEU A 44 -3.87 -5.85 0.33
C LEU A 44 -4.37 -7.01 1.17
N LYS A 45 -5.68 -7.26 1.19
CA LYS A 45 -6.28 -8.38 1.97
C LYS A 45 -5.75 -9.75 1.53
N THR A 46 -5.46 -9.96 0.26
CA THR A 46 -4.92 -11.25 -0.23
C THR A 46 -3.43 -11.44 0.03
N THR A 47 -2.67 -10.37 0.22
CA THR A 47 -1.20 -10.44 0.45
C THR A 47 -0.81 -10.31 1.91
N ILE A 48 -1.72 -9.85 2.76
CA ILE A 48 -1.48 -9.63 4.19
C ILE A 48 -1.92 -10.87 4.97
N GLU A 49 -1.10 -11.29 5.94
CA GLU A 49 -1.39 -12.41 6.85
C GLU A 49 -2.71 -12.16 7.64
N GLU A 50 -3.45 -13.25 7.91
CA GLU A 50 -4.83 -13.22 8.44
C GLU A 50 -4.94 -12.51 9.81
N ASP A 51 -3.85 -12.51 10.58
CA ASP A 51 -3.70 -11.87 11.89
C ASP A 51 -3.65 -10.33 11.83
N VAL A 52 -3.18 -9.78 10.71
CA VAL A 52 -3.21 -8.33 10.45
C VAL A 52 -4.53 -7.95 9.77
N LEU A 53 -5.14 -8.89 9.04
CA LEU A 53 -6.39 -8.73 8.29
C LEU A 53 -7.58 -8.35 9.19
N GLU A 54 -7.66 -8.88 10.42
CA GLU A 54 -8.65 -8.46 11.43
C GLU A 54 -8.58 -6.95 11.73
N HIS A 55 -7.39 -6.35 11.68
CA HIS A 55 -7.18 -4.97 12.10
C HIS A 55 -7.34 -3.95 10.95
N ILE A 56 -7.27 -4.41 9.70
CA ILE A 56 -7.56 -3.63 8.49
C ILE A 56 -8.97 -3.85 7.97
N ARG A 57 -9.77 -4.71 8.63
CA ARG A 57 -11.17 -4.94 8.25
C ARG A 57 -12.06 -3.71 8.45
N ASP A 58 -11.71 -2.88 9.42
CA ASP A 58 -12.45 -1.66 9.79
C ASP A 58 -11.95 -0.42 9.03
N ALA A 59 -10.92 -0.55 8.18
CA ALA A 59 -10.43 0.55 7.37
C ALA A 59 -11.40 0.86 6.22
N GLU A 60 -11.84 2.11 6.13
CA GLU A 60 -12.74 2.57 5.08
C GLU A 60 -11.99 2.83 3.76
N THR A 61 -10.69 3.16 3.85
CA THR A 61 -9.87 3.51 2.70
C THR A 61 -8.63 2.62 2.54
N PRO A 62 -8.13 2.43 1.30
CA PRO A 62 -6.88 1.68 1.06
C PRO A 62 -5.68 2.31 1.76
N TYR A 63 -5.65 3.64 1.87
CA TYR A 63 -4.63 4.39 2.61
C TYR A 63 -4.64 4.05 4.10
N GLU A 64 -5.81 4.04 4.75
CA GLU A 64 -5.92 3.67 6.17
C GLU A 64 -5.55 2.20 6.42
N ALA A 65 -5.97 1.31 5.51
CA ALA A 65 -5.61 -0.10 5.58
C ALA A 65 -4.08 -0.26 5.49
N TRP A 66 -3.44 0.43 4.54
CA TRP A 66 -1.99 0.41 4.38
C TRP A 66 -1.23 1.05 5.56
N ASN A 67 -1.73 2.16 6.11
CA ASN A 67 -1.13 2.82 7.26
C ASN A 67 -1.24 1.94 8.54
N THR A 68 -2.36 1.26 8.72
CA THR A 68 -2.55 0.30 9.81
C THR A 68 -1.66 -0.92 9.65
N PHE A 69 -1.56 -1.45 8.42
CA PHE A 69 -0.63 -2.52 8.07
C PHE A 69 0.81 -2.14 8.40
N THR A 70 1.32 -1.02 7.89
CA THR A 70 2.69 -0.56 8.14
C THR A 70 2.96 -0.30 9.62
N LYS A 71 2.00 0.26 10.36
CA LYS A 71 2.11 0.47 11.80
C LYS A 71 2.14 -0.85 12.58
N LEU A 72 1.31 -1.82 12.23
CA LEU A 72 1.30 -3.14 12.84
C LEU A 72 2.57 -3.93 12.51
N PHE A 73 3.03 -3.84 11.26
CA PHE A 73 4.26 -4.52 10.82
C PHE A 73 5.48 -3.93 11.51
N SER A 74 5.55 -2.60 11.63
CA SER A 74 6.61 -1.91 12.39
C SER A 74 6.59 -2.28 13.87
N LYS A 75 5.39 -2.48 14.46
CA LYS A 75 5.24 -2.83 15.88
C LYS A 75 5.45 -4.31 16.19
N LYS A 76 5.12 -5.22 15.25
CA LYS A 76 5.29 -6.68 15.42
C LYS A 76 6.71 -7.16 15.12
N ASN A 77 7.48 -6.41 14.35
CA ASN A 77 8.82 -6.85 13.97
C ASN A 77 9.79 -5.68 13.75
N ASP A 78 10.34 -5.12 14.83
CA ASP A 78 11.55 -4.28 14.75
C ASP A 78 12.66 -4.98 13.95
N THR A 79 12.86 -6.29 14.17
CA THR A 79 13.90 -7.08 13.51
C THR A 79 13.64 -7.34 12.02
N ARG A 80 12.37 -7.51 11.61
CA ARG A 80 11.99 -7.76 10.21
C ARG A 80 11.93 -6.44 9.42
N LEU A 81 11.58 -5.32 10.08
CA LEU A 81 11.71 -3.97 9.54
C LEU A 81 13.18 -3.62 9.32
N GLN A 82 14.05 -3.86 10.31
CA GLN A 82 15.50 -3.67 10.18
C GLN A 82 16.12 -4.56 9.10
N LEU A 83 15.65 -5.81 8.95
CA LEU A 83 16.09 -6.69 7.88
C LEU A 83 15.68 -6.13 6.51
N LEU A 84 14.44 -5.66 6.38
CA LEU A 84 13.94 -5.07 5.14
C LEU A 84 14.66 -3.77 4.78
N GLU A 85 14.92 -2.90 5.77
CA GLU A 85 15.74 -1.69 5.60
C GLU A 85 17.17 -2.03 5.18
N SER A 86 17.78 -3.04 5.79
CA SER A 86 19.12 -3.53 5.43
C SER A 86 19.17 -4.08 4.00
N GLU A 87 18.16 -4.85 3.58
CA GLU A 87 18.08 -5.34 2.21
C GLU A 87 17.89 -4.21 1.19
N LEU A 88 17.01 -3.24 1.48
CA LEU A 88 16.78 -2.05 0.65
C LEU A 88 18.03 -1.18 0.52
N LEU A 89 18.74 -0.93 1.63
CA LEU A 89 20.00 -0.18 1.63
C LEU A 89 21.10 -0.92 0.87
N SER A 90 21.18 -2.25 0.97
CA SER A 90 22.17 -3.02 0.23
C SER A 90 21.92 -3.06 -1.28
N VAL A 91 20.65 -3.05 -1.71
CA VAL A 91 20.27 -2.96 -3.14
C VAL A 91 20.69 -1.61 -3.69
N ALA A 92 20.40 -0.52 -2.98
CA ALA A 92 20.80 0.83 -3.40
C ALA A 92 22.33 1.02 -3.43
N GLN A 93 23.07 0.38 -2.51
CA GLN A 93 24.54 0.42 -2.51
C GLN A 93 25.16 -0.42 -3.62
N ARG A 94 24.56 -1.55 -4.01
CA ARG A 94 25.05 -2.37 -5.13
C ARG A 94 24.96 -1.63 -6.47
N ASP A 95 23.93 -0.81 -6.67
CA ASP A 95 23.83 0.03 -7.88
C ASP A 95 24.86 1.19 -7.91
N LEU A 96 25.33 1.67 -6.75
CA LEU A 96 26.34 2.73 -6.66
C LEU A 96 27.79 2.22 -6.77
N THR A 97 28.02 0.92 -6.62
CA THR A 97 29.38 0.33 -6.63
C THR A 97 29.74 -0.30 -7.98
N ILE A 98 28.83 -0.27 -8.96
CA ILE A 98 29.14 -0.59 -10.35
C ILE A 98 29.49 0.72 -11.07
N ALA A 99 30.71 1.21 -10.82
CA ALA A 99 31.36 2.28 -11.60
C ALA A 99 32.77 1.81 -11.99
#